data_AF-A0A1S3B412-F1
#
_entry.id   AF-A0A1S3B412-F1
#
_cell.length_a   1.000
_cell.length_b   1.000
_cell.length_c   1.000
_cell.angle_alpha   90.00
_cell.angle_beta   90.00
_cell.angle_gamma   90.00
#
_symmetry.space_group_name_H-M   'P 1'
#
loop_
_entity.id
_entity.type
_entity.pdbx_description
1 polymer ?
#
loop_
_entity_poly.entity_id
_entity_poly.type
_entity_poly.pdbx_seq_one_letter_code
_entity_poly.pdbx_strand_id
1 'polypeptide(L)'
;MVCDDSYSLALKRRRFSHTINSMADQSSKAKLLSVKEKYGREIRVFETMPPSSSTEELPNAGEEPDGFYEFTAEDYYRVLATKKDDKYLKTRKLREAEEAARRSKITKVSVRVRFPDNHTLEATFHPSETMQTLVDLLTKVVAQPELPFYIYTTPPKKQIKDLTQDFYSAGFVPGAIVYFSYDLPEGESVGSVSYLNEDVMSLKGLEIVSEEEESTLAVAEPETAPSLPAPTPVVKETKPTDKKAIKPKWLKM
;
A
#
# COMPACT_ATOMS: atom_id res chain seq x y z
N MET A 1 13.42 40.97 47.77
CA MET A 1 13.13 41.60 46.47
C MET A 1 14.36 41.38 45.61
N VAL A 2 14.40 40.26 44.90
CA VAL A 2 15.51 39.89 44.00
C VAL A 2 14.81 39.44 42.73
N CYS A 3 15.00 40.20 41.66
CA CYS A 3 14.44 39.93 40.34
C CYS A 3 15.38 38.93 39.65
N ASP A 4 14.86 37.77 39.25
CA ASP A 4 15.57 36.81 38.41
C ASP A 4 15.46 37.22 36.93
N ASP A 5 16.63 37.36 36.31
CA ASP A 5 16.83 37.64 34.88
C ASP A 5 16.39 36.43 34.03
N SER A 6 15.34 36.63 33.24
CA SER A 6 14.91 35.69 32.22
C SER A 6 15.78 35.79 30.96
N TYR A 7 16.86 35.00 30.90
CA TYR A 7 17.58 34.73 29.65
C TYR A 7 16.84 33.67 28.84
N SER A 8 16.14 34.10 27.78
CA SER A 8 15.65 33.17 26.76
C SER A 8 16.76 32.91 25.73
N LEU A 9 17.38 31.73 25.81
CA LEU A 9 18.28 31.24 24.76
C LEU A 9 17.43 30.73 23.59
N ALA A 10 17.26 31.56 22.57
CA ALA A 10 16.64 31.16 21.32
C ALA A 10 17.47 30.05 20.64
N LEU A 11 16.99 28.81 20.69
CA LEU A 11 17.51 27.71 19.88
C LEU A 11 17.28 28.04 18.40
N LYS A 12 18.34 28.56 17.76
CA LYS A 12 18.42 28.71 16.30
C LYS A 12 18.29 27.31 15.69
N ARG A 13 17.11 27.00 15.15
CA ARG A 13 16.85 25.83 14.33
C ARG A 13 17.83 25.86 13.16
N ARG A 14 18.93 25.12 13.29
CA ARG A 14 19.93 24.92 12.24
C ARG A 14 19.21 24.19 11.12
N ARG A 15 18.80 24.92 10.08
CA ARG A 15 18.31 24.33 8.83
C ARG A 15 19.47 23.51 8.28
N PHE A 16 19.39 22.20 8.39
CA PHE A 16 20.19 21.31 7.57
C PHE A 16 19.75 21.56 6.14
N SER A 17 20.55 22.30 5.37
CA SER A 17 20.41 22.33 3.92
C SER A 17 20.80 20.96 3.42
N HIS A 18 19.79 20.10 3.23
CA HIS A 18 19.96 18.87 2.51
C HIS A 18 20.06 19.23 1.03
N THR A 19 21.27 19.53 0.58
CA THR A 19 21.57 19.64 -0.84
C THR A 19 21.61 18.21 -1.38
N ILE A 20 20.45 17.57 -1.52
CA ILE A 20 20.31 16.35 -2.30
C ILE A 20 20.53 16.74 -3.76
N ASN A 21 21.28 15.91 -4.49
CA ASN A 21 21.60 16.08 -5.89
C ASN A 21 20.35 16.07 -6.77
N SER A 22 19.72 17.24 -6.94
CA SER A 22 18.57 17.50 -7.82
C SER A 22 18.73 16.92 -9.24
N MET A 23 19.96 16.91 -9.79
CA MET A 23 20.27 16.32 -11.11
C MET A 23 20.28 14.79 -11.12
N ALA A 24 20.72 14.14 -10.03
CA ALA A 24 20.74 12.69 -9.93
C ALA A 24 19.32 12.13 -9.75
N ASP A 25 18.48 12.83 -8.98
CA ASP A 25 17.08 12.51 -8.77
C ASP A 25 16.25 12.67 -10.05
N GLN A 26 16.58 13.65 -10.87
CA GLN A 26 15.92 13.84 -12.16
C GLN A 26 16.32 12.73 -13.15
N SER A 27 17.58 12.30 -13.15
CA SER A 27 18.05 11.18 -13.97
C SER A 27 17.42 9.85 -13.55
N SER A 28 17.30 9.59 -12.25
CA SER A 28 16.66 8.38 -11.73
C SER A 28 15.17 8.34 -12.05
N LYS A 29 14.44 9.44 -11.83
CA LYS A 29 13.04 9.61 -12.25
C LYS A 29 12.88 9.39 -13.76
N ALA A 30 13.76 9.95 -14.59
CA ALA A 30 13.72 9.76 -16.04
C ALA A 30 13.93 8.30 -16.47
N LYS A 31 14.87 7.59 -15.84
CA LYS A 31 15.09 6.15 -16.10
C LYS A 31 13.85 5.33 -15.75
N LEU A 32 13.24 5.59 -14.60
CA LEU A 32 12.02 4.89 -14.17
C LEU A 32 10.82 5.20 -15.05
N LEU A 33 10.70 6.43 -15.56
CA LEU A 33 9.67 6.79 -16.54
C LEU A 33 9.91 6.08 -17.88
N SER A 34 11.15 6.00 -18.36
CA SER A 34 11.48 5.27 -19.59
C SER A 34 11.20 3.78 -19.47
N VAL A 35 11.50 3.17 -18.32
CA VAL A 35 11.13 1.78 -18.03
C VAL A 35 9.62 1.62 -17.93
N LYS A 36 8.91 2.55 -17.28
CA LYS A 36 7.45 2.56 -17.24
C LYS A 36 6.84 2.60 -18.64
N GLU A 37 7.43 3.35 -19.56
CA GLU A 37 7.02 3.40 -20.95
C GLU A 37 7.29 2.07 -21.67
N LYS A 38 8.49 1.49 -21.51
CA LYS A 38 8.91 0.23 -22.14
C LYS A 38 8.07 -0.97 -21.69
N TYR A 39 7.83 -1.10 -20.39
CA TYR A 39 7.12 -2.24 -19.80
C TYR A 39 5.64 -1.96 -19.52
N GLY A 40 5.19 -0.72 -19.76
CA GLY A 40 3.82 -0.25 -19.50
C GLY A 40 3.47 -0.13 -18.01
N ARG A 41 4.42 -0.35 -17.10
CA ARG A 41 4.18 -0.47 -15.66
C ARG A 41 5.34 0.07 -14.85
N GLU A 42 5.05 0.58 -13.65
CA GLU A 42 6.07 0.97 -12.70
C GLU A 42 6.75 -0.29 -12.14
N ILE A 43 8.06 -0.39 -12.38
CA ILE A 43 8.94 -1.47 -11.93
C ILE A 43 10.03 -0.90 -11.04
N ARG A 44 10.34 -1.59 -9.95
CA ARG A 44 11.48 -1.32 -9.06
C ARG A 44 12.26 -2.60 -8.83
N VAL A 45 13.58 -2.48 -8.68
CA VAL A 45 14.46 -3.60 -8.38
C VAL A 45 15.25 -3.28 -7.13
N PHE A 46 15.26 -4.19 -6.18
CA PHE A 46 16.08 -4.09 -4.98
C PHE A 46 16.72 -5.42 -4.66
N GLU A 47 17.81 -5.35 -3.91
CA GLU A 47 18.50 -6.52 -3.39
C GLU A 47 17.88 -6.88 -2.04
N THR A 48 17.28 -8.07 -1.97
CA THR A 48 16.81 -8.63 -0.70
C THR A 48 17.95 -9.40 -0.08
N MET A 49 18.81 -8.70 0.64
CA MET A 49 19.73 -9.34 1.57
C MET A 49 18.92 -10.18 2.57
N PRO A 50 19.37 -11.39 2.92
CA PRO A 50 18.79 -12.09 4.06
C PRO A 50 18.89 -11.18 5.30
N PRO A 51 17.95 -11.29 6.26
CA PRO A 51 17.91 -10.44 7.46
C PRO A 51 19.17 -10.52 8.34
N SER A 52 20.15 -11.36 7.98
CA SER A 52 21.44 -11.51 8.63
C SER A 52 22.55 -10.57 8.14
N SER A 53 22.39 -9.86 7.00
CA SER A 53 23.51 -9.13 6.37
C SER A 53 23.34 -7.62 6.21
N SER A 54 22.22 -7.03 6.65
CA SER A 54 22.09 -5.58 6.80
C SER A 54 22.16 -5.19 8.28
N THR A 55 23.37 -5.12 8.82
CA THR A 55 23.68 -4.33 10.02
C THR A 55 23.68 -2.85 9.63
N GLU A 56 22.56 -2.33 9.15
CA GLU A 56 22.19 -0.98 9.56
C GLU A 56 21.40 -1.19 10.84
N GLU A 57 22.12 -1.12 11.96
CA GLU A 57 21.51 -0.99 13.27
C GLU A 57 20.63 0.28 13.23
N LEU A 58 19.36 0.12 12.86
CA LEU A 58 18.33 0.76 13.65
C LEU A 58 18.76 0.53 15.10
N PRO A 59 19.02 1.60 15.89
CA PRO A 59 19.64 1.47 17.21
C PRO A 59 18.95 0.33 17.89
N ASN A 60 19.70 -0.78 18.08
CA ASN A 60 19.22 -2.11 18.45
C ASN A 60 17.96 -1.90 19.28
N ALA A 61 16.77 -2.12 18.69
CA ALA A 61 15.51 -1.65 19.24
C ALA A 61 15.52 -2.08 20.71
N GLY A 62 15.79 -1.10 21.58
CA GLY A 62 16.32 -1.40 22.90
C GLY A 62 15.39 -2.40 23.54
N GLU A 63 15.94 -3.50 24.05
CA GLU A 63 15.18 -4.60 24.66
C GLU A 63 13.96 -4.01 25.37
N GLU A 64 12.78 -4.27 24.79
CA GLU A 64 11.56 -3.60 25.25
C GLU A 64 11.41 -3.91 26.74
N PRO A 65 11.09 -2.91 27.58
CA PRO A 65 11.00 -3.16 29.01
C PRO A 65 9.97 -4.26 29.29
N ASP A 66 10.24 -5.14 30.25
CA ASP A 66 9.40 -6.32 30.53
C ASP A 66 7.91 -5.97 30.75
N GLY A 67 7.63 -4.79 31.31
CA GLY A 67 6.26 -4.27 31.49
C GLY A 67 5.49 -4.00 30.18
N PHE A 68 6.13 -3.94 29.01
CA PHE A 68 5.46 -3.89 27.72
C PHE A 68 4.69 -5.18 27.42
N TYR A 69 5.23 -6.32 27.87
CA TYR A 69 4.60 -7.63 27.72
C TYR A 69 3.59 -7.92 28.84
N GLU A 70 3.50 -7.05 29.85
CA GLU A 70 2.52 -7.19 30.93
C GLU A 70 1.12 -6.75 30.48
N PHE A 71 0.13 -7.60 30.70
CA PHE A 71 -1.24 -7.35 30.29
C PHE A 71 -1.91 -6.32 31.21
N THR A 72 -2.09 -5.09 30.70
CA THR A 72 -2.68 -4.00 31.49
C THR A 72 -4.21 -4.09 31.57
N ALA A 73 -4.81 -3.35 32.51
CA ALA A 73 -6.26 -3.22 32.60
C ALA A 73 -6.88 -2.59 31.33
N GLU A 74 -6.14 -1.75 30.59
CA GLU A 74 -6.61 -1.19 29.32
C GLU A 74 -6.72 -2.26 28.24
N ASP A 75 -5.73 -3.15 28.17
CA ASP A 75 -5.71 -4.33 27.30
C ASP A 75 -6.92 -5.23 27.58
N TYR A 76 -7.23 -5.44 28.87
CA TYR A 76 -8.43 -6.18 29.28
C TYR A 76 -9.71 -5.59 28.68
N TYR A 77 -9.93 -4.28 28.81
CA TYR A 77 -11.12 -3.64 28.25
C TYR A 77 -11.13 -3.62 26.71
N ARG A 78 -9.97 -3.50 26.04
CA ARG A 78 -9.87 -3.63 24.57
C ARG A 78 -10.27 -5.02 24.09
N VAL A 79 -9.82 -6.07 24.77
CA VAL A 79 -10.17 -7.46 24.45
C VAL A 79 -11.66 -7.73 24.72
N LEU A 80 -12.21 -7.19 25.81
CA LEU A 80 -13.64 -7.31 26.09
C LEU A 80 -14.51 -6.60 25.02
N ALA A 81 -14.07 -5.44 24.51
CA ALA A 81 -14.80 -4.72 23.47
C ALA A 81 -14.76 -5.42 22.09
N THR A 82 -13.70 -6.18 21.80
CA THR A 82 -13.58 -6.97 20.56
C THR A 82 -14.24 -8.33 20.66
N LYS A 83 -14.53 -8.82 21.87
CA LYS A 83 -15.36 -10.01 22.13
C LYS A 83 -16.83 -9.71 21.81
N LYS A 84 -17.08 -9.48 20.53
CA LYS A 84 -18.42 -9.39 19.96
C LYS A 84 -18.92 -10.81 19.75
N ASP A 85 -19.87 -11.25 20.57
CA ASP A 85 -20.69 -12.46 20.35
C ASP A 85 -21.70 -12.24 19.21
N ASP A 86 -21.27 -11.57 18.14
CA ASP A 86 -22.09 -11.14 17.02
C ASP A 86 -22.25 -12.30 16.03
N LYS A 87 -22.90 -13.38 16.49
CA LYS A 87 -23.34 -14.49 15.64
C LYS A 87 -24.63 -14.09 14.91
N TYR A 88 -24.57 -12.98 14.16
CA TYR A 88 -25.68 -12.56 13.30
C TYR A 88 -25.58 -13.24 11.94
N LEU A 89 -26.74 -13.60 11.39
CA LEU A 89 -26.83 -14.13 10.04
C LEU A 89 -26.43 -13.04 9.04
N LYS A 90 -25.25 -13.15 8.43
CA LYS A 90 -24.86 -12.30 7.31
C LYS A 90 -25.76 -12.62 6.11
N THR A 91 -26.65 -11.71 5.77
CA THR A 91 -27.46 -11.82 4.54
C THR A 91 -26.55 -11.74 3.31
N ARG A 92 -26.98 -12.32 2.18
CA ARG A 92 -26.24 -12.24 0.91
C ARG A 92 -25.90 -10.80 0.53
N LYS A 93 -26.85 -9.88 0.71
CA LYS A 93 -26.66 -8.44 0.43
C LYS A 93 -25.54 -7.83 1.29
N LEU A 94 -25.47 -8.19 2.57
CA LEU A 94 -24.43 -7.68 3.47
C LEU A 94 -23.05 -8.20 3.08
N ARG A 95 -22.94 -9.48 2.70
CA ARG A 95 -21.68 -10.06 2.22
C ARG A 95 -21.19 -9.41 0.92
N GLU A 96 -22.09 -9.23 -0.03
CA GLU A 96 -21.78 -8.61 -1.33
C GLU A 96 -21.38 -7.13 -1.18
N ALA A 97 -22.08 -6.38 -0.31
CA ALA A 97 -21.73 -5.00 -0.01
C ALA A 97 -20.37 -4.87 0.71
N GLU A 98 -20.06 -5.77 1.65
CA GLU A 98 -18.77 -5.81 2.35
C GLU A 98 -17.63 -6.16 1.38
N GLU A 99 -17.84 -7.12 0.48
CA GLU A 99 -16.90 -7.46 -0.60
C GLU A 99 -16.68 -6.29 -1.57
N ALA A 100 -17.75 -5.63 -2.00
CA ALA A 100 -17.67 -4.46 -2.87
C ALA A 100 -16.91 -3.30 -2.20
N ALA A 101 -17.18 -3.02 -0.92
CA ALA A 101 -16.49 -1.99 -0.16
C ALA A 101 -14.99 -2.29 0.04
N ARG A 102 -14.63 -3.57 0.24
CA ARG A 102 -13.23 -3.99 0.27
C ARG A 102 -12.57 -3.83 -1.09
N ARG A 103 -13.23 -4.24 -2.16
CA ARG A 103 -12.73 -4.08 -3.54
C ARG A 103 -12.50 -2.63 -3.91
N SER A 104 -13.43 -1.73 -3.57
CA SER A 104 -13.28 -0.30 -3.89
C SER A 104 -12.16 0.38 -3.12
N LYS A 105 -11.82 -0.11 -1.92
CA LYS A 105 -10.73 0.45 -1.10
C LYS A 105 -9.36 0.14 -1.69
N ILE A 106 -9.23 -0.94 -2.47
CA ILE A 106 -7.95 -1.37 -3.01
C ILE A 106 -7.89 -1.02 -4.49
N THR A 107 -7.12 0.00 -4.82
CA THR A 107 -6.97 0.50 -6.21
C THR A 107 -5.67 0.04 -6.87
N LYS A 108 -4.66 -0.28 -6.06
CA LYS A 108 -3.31 -0.68 -6.47
C LYS A 108 -2.90 -1.95 -5.74
N VAL A 109 -2.21 -2.84 -6.46
CA VAL A 109 -1.62 -4.07 -5.94
C VAL A 109 -0.12 -4.04 -6.21
N SER A 110 0.70 -4.22 -5.18
CA SER A 110 2.15 -4.32 -5.34
C SER A 110 2.59 -5.77 -5.24
N VAL A 111 3.13 -6.32 -6.32
CA VAL A 111 3.63 -7.71 -6.36
C VAL A 111 5.14 -7.69 -6.38
N ARG A 112 5.75 -8.45 -5.48
CA ARG A 112 7.20 -8.60 -5.34
C ARG A 112 7.60 -9.99 -5.79
N VAL A 113 8.37 -10.08 -6.86
CA VAL A 113 8.89 -11.34 -7.38
C VAL A 113 10.34 -11.47 -6.94
N ARG A 114 10.61 -12.46 -6.10
CA ARG A 114 11.93 -12.78 -5.58
C ARG A 114 12.60 -13.83 -6.46
N PHE A 115 13.79 -13.49 -6.94
CA PHE A 115 14.63 -14.35 -7.75
C PHE A 115 15.63 -15.14 -6.90
N PRO A 116 16.17 -16.26 -7.42
CA PRO A 116 17.17 -17.07 -6.70
C PRO A 116 18.49 -16.33 -6.42
N ASP A 117 18.76 -15.25 -7.13
CA ASP A 117 19.98 -14.41 -7.02
C ASP A 117 19.86 -13.31 -5.96
N ASN A 118 18.83 -13.37 -5.09
CA ASN A 118 18.48 -12.37 -4.09
C ASN A 118 18.00 -11.02 -4.64
N HIS A 119 17.75 -10.91 -5.95
CA HIS A 119 17.05 -9.74 -6.49
C HIS A 119 15.56 -9.89 -6.28
N THR A 120 14.90 -8.77 -5.95
CA THR A 120 13.45 -8.68 -5.90
C THR A 120 12.96 -7.59 -6.82
N LEU A 121 12.05 -7.98 -7.70
CA LEU A 121 11.35 -7.11 -8.63
C LEU A 121 9.99 -6.75 -8.03
N GLU A 122 9.78 -5.48 -7.76
CA GLU A 122 8.46 -4.96 -7.38
C GLU A 122 7.79 -4.34 -8.60
N ALA A 123 6.57 -4.79 -8.87
CA ALA A 123 5.75 -4.28 -9.95
C ALA A 123 4.34 -3.97 -9.43
N THR A 124 3.73 -2.97 -10.04
CA THR A 124 2.42 -2.46 -9.60
C THR A 124 1.34 -2.83 -10.62
N PHE A 125 0.24 -3.36 -10.11
CA PHE A 125 -0.87 -3.93 -10.88
C PHE A 125 -2.20 -3.39 -10.38
N HIS A 126 -3.22 -3.44 -11.23
CA HIS A 126 -4.60 -3.24 -10.81
C HIS A 126 -5.20 -4.57 -10.30
N PRO A 127 -6.02 -4.58 -9.22
CA PRO A 127 -6.54 -5.83 -8.64
C PRO A 127 -7.39 -6.68 -9.59
N SER A 128 -7.96 -6.07 -10.64
CA SER A 128 -8.75 -6.76 -11.67
C SER A 128 -7.90 -7.40 -12.78
N GLU A 129 -6.58 -7.18 -12.78
CA GLU A 129 -5.68 -7.82 -13.74
C GLU A 129 -5.48 -9.31 -13.40
N THR A 130 -5.15 -10.09 -14.42
CA THR A 130 -4.96 -11.54 -14.31
C THR A 130 -3.52 -11.92 -14.00
N MET A 131 -3.31 -13.12 -13.47
CA MET A 131 -1.97 -13.69 -13.27
C MET A 131 -1.15 -13.75 -14.57
N GLN A 132 -1.82 -13.85 -15.73
CA GLN A 132 -1.15 -13.78 -17.03
C GLN A 132 -0.38 -12.47 -17.21
N THR A 133 -0.88 -11.33 -16.73
CA THR A 133 -0.17 -10.05 -16.91
C THR A 133 1.15 -10.00 -16.13
N LEU A 134 1.24 -10.73 -15.01
CA LEU A 134 2.48 -10.92 -14.26
C LEU A 134 3.47 -11.79 -15.05
N VAL A 135 3.00 -12.89 -15.62
CA VAL A 135 3.83 -13.79 -16.43
C VAL A 135 4.34 -13.06 -17.68
N ASP A 136 3.49 -12.34 -18.40
CA ASP A 136 3.86 -11.55 -19.57
C ASP A 136 4.90 -10.47 -19.22
N LEU A 137 4.79 -9.86 -18.03
CA LEU A 137 5.78 -8.90 -17.54
C LEU A 137 7.11 -9.60 -17.30
N LEU A 138 7.11 -10.75 -16.62
CA LEU A 138 8.31 -11.51 -16.31
C LEU A 138 9.01 -11.99 -17.58
N THR A 139 8.28 -12.48 -18.58
CA THR A 139 8.88 -12.86 -19.88
C THR A 139 9.61 -11.70 -20.55
N LYS A 140 9.17 -10.45 -20.36
CA LYS A 140 9.86 -9.26 -20.91
C LYS A 140 11.05 -8.82 -20.05
N VAL A 141 10.97 -9.04 -18.74
CA VAL A 141 11.96 -8.55 -17.76
C VAL A 141 13.11 -9.54 -17.56
N VAL A 142 12.85 -10.83 -17.76
CA VAL A 142 13.82 -11.91 -17.64
C VAL A 142 14.79 -11.90 -18.82
N ALA A 143 16.07 -12.20 -18.55
CA ALA A 143 17.13 -12.22 -19.56
C ALA A 143 17.00 -13.38 -20.56
N GLN A 144 16.42 -14.50 -20.14
CA GLN A 144 16.23 -15.70 -20.94
C GLN A 144 14.74 -16.06 -21.04
N PRO A 145 13.97 -15.40 -21.94
CA PRO A 145 12.55 -15.69 -22.14
C PRO A 145 12.31 -17.08 -22.75
N GLU A 146 13.32 -17.68 -23.38
CA GLU A 146 13.26 -19.01 -24.00
C GLU A 146 13.18 -20.15 -22.98
N LEU A 147 13.62 -19.92 -21.74
CA LEU A 147 13.59 -20.94 -20.71
C LEU A 147 12.21 -20.99 -20.04
N PRO A 148 11.62 -22.19 -19.88
CA PRO A 148 10.40 -22.34 -19.11
C PRO A 148 10.67 -21.99 -17.64
N PHE A 149 9.79 -21.18 -17.06
CA PHE A 149 9.86 -20.80 -15.65
C PHE A 149 8.51 -20.99 -14.98
N TYR A 150 8.54 -21.09 -13.65
CA TYR A 150 7.35 -21.16 -12.83
C TYR A 150 7.45 -20.21 -11.65
N ILE A 151 6.27 -19.82 -11.16
CA ILE A 151 6.10 -18.89 -10.05
C ILE A 151 5.38 -19.62 -8.92
N TYR A 152 5.82 -19.42 -7.68
CA TYR A 152 5.25 -20.12 -6.53
C TYR A 152 5.23 -19.25 -5.27
N THR A 153 4.30 -19.56 -4.35
CA THR A 153 4.24 -18.97 -3.01
C THR A 153 4.74 -19.97 -1.97
N THR A 154 5.29 -19.48 -0.85
CA THR A 154 5.73 -20.26 0.31
C THR A 154 5.47 -19.49 1.61
N PRO A 155 5.23 -20.16 2.76
CA PRO A 155 5.04 -21.61 2.98
C PRO A 155 3.55 -21.98 3.14
N PRO A 156 3.03 -23.09 2.57
CA PRO A 156 3.70 -24.18 1.82
C PRO A 156 3.97 -23.84 0.34
N LYS A 157 4.88 -24.59 -0.31
CA LYS A 157 5.20 -24.40 -1.75
C LYS A 157 3.97 -24.71 -2.61
N LYS A 158 3.32 -23.66 -3.13
CA LYS A 158 2.20 -23.76 -4.07
C LYS A 158 2.55 -23.03 -5.36
N GLN A 159 2.62 -23.78 -6.46
CA GLN A 159 2.80 -23.19 -7.79
C GLN A 159 1.50 -22.51 -8.25
N ILE A 160 1.63 -21.36 -8.89
CA ILE A 160 0.52 -20.62 -9.48
C ILE A 160 0.36 -21.12 -10.92
N LYS A 161 -0.68 -21.93 -11.17
CA LYS A 161 -0.99 -22.48 -12.50
C LYS A 161 -2.13 -21.73 -13.20
N ASP A 162 -3.01 -21.12 -12.41
CA ASP A 162 -4.24 -20.49 -12.92
C ASP A 162 -3.94 -19.08 -13.43
N LEU A 163 -3.57 -18.97 -14.71
CA LEU A 163 -3.21 -17.69 -15.34
C LEU A 163 -4.42 -16.76 -15.58
N THR A 164 -5.62 -17.32 -15.62
CA THR A 164 -6.88 -16.58 -15.85
C THR A 164 -7.44 -15.93 -14.59
N GLN A 165 -6.92 -16.28 -13.41
CA GLN A 165 -7.39 -15.74 -12.15
C GLN A 165 -6.88 -14.31 -11.94
N ASP A 166 -7.71 -13.44 -11.37
CA ASP A 166 -7.36 -12.07 -11.02
C ASP A 166 -6.59 -11.99 -9.69
N PHE A 167 -5.80 -10.91 -9.50
CA PHE A 167 -5.04 -10.70 -8.26
C PHE A 167 -5.93 -10.71 -7.02
N TYR A 168 -7.15 -10.15 -7.11
CA TYR A 168 -8.09 -10.14 -5.99
C TYR A 168 -8.55 -11.54 -5.60
N SER A 169 -9.03 -12.35 -6.55
CA SER A 169 -9.46 -13.72 -6.24
C SER A 169 -8.31 -14.65 -5.86
N ALA A 170 -7.10 -14.39 -6.36
CA ALA A 170 -5.90 -15.13 -5.98
C ALA A 170 -5.40 -14.78 -4.57
N GLY A 171 -5.87 -13.68 -3.98
CA GLY A 171 -5.48 -13.23 -2.63
C GLY A 171 -4.18 -12.42 -2.60
N PHE A 172 -3.76 -11.83 -3.73
CA PHE A 172 -2.49 -11.10 -3.86
C PHE A 172 -2.62 -9.62 -3.46
N VAL A 173 -3.65 -9.27 -2.70
CA VAL A 173 -4.10 -7.89 -2.47
C VAL A 173 -4.03 -7.56 -0.98
N PRO A 174 -3.49 -6.38 -0.58
CA PRO A 174 -3.01 -5.26 -1.43
C PRO A 174 -1.57 -5.46 -1.97
N GLY A 175 -0.90 -6.51 -1.54
CA GLY A 175 0.38 -6.88 -2.10
C GLY A 175 0.72 -8.32 -1.75
N ALA A 176 1.69 -8.87 -2.48
CA ALA A 176 2.10 -10.25 -2.32
C ALA A 176 3.57 -10.43 -2.70
N ILE A 177 4.19 -11.43 -2.08
CA ILE A 177 5.54 -11.87 -2.41
C ILE A 177 5.43 -13.24 -3.07
N VAL A 178 6.14 -13.38 -4.18
CA VAL A 178 6.13 -14.57 -5.01
C VAL A 178 7.55 -14.92 -5.39
N TYR A 179 7.83 -16.19 -5.58
CA TYR A 179 9.15 -16.69 -5.86
C TYR A 179 9.23 -17.17 -7.30
N PHE A 180 10.32 -16.84 -7.97
CA PHE A 180 10.63 -17.24 -9.33
C PHE A 180 11.61 -18.42 -9.32
N SER A 181 11.43 -19.37 -10.24
CA SER A 181 12.41 -20.42 -10.54
C SER A 181 12.27 -20.85 -11.99
N TYR A 182 13.38 -21.22 -12.62
CA TYR A 182 13.34 -21.93 -13.90
C TYR A 182 12.90 -23.39 -13.72
N ASP A 183 12.22 -23.93 -14.72
CA ASP A 183 11.80 -25.32 -14.84
C ASP A 183 12.76 -26.08 -15.76
N LEU A 184 13.97 -26.36 -15.26
CA LEU A 184 15.00 -27.03 -16.05
C LEU A 184 14.99 -28.53 -15.78
N PRO A 185 15.27 -29.36 -16.81
CA PRO A 185 15.51 -30.77 -16.60
C PRO A 185 16.71 -30.95 -15.65
N GLU A 186 16.55 -31.86 -14.70
CA GLU A 186 17.50 -32.15 -13.62
C GLU A 186 18.90 -32.43 -14.19
N GLY A 187 19.83 -31.46 -14.06
CA GLY A 187 21.21 -31.57 -14.56
C GLY A 187 21.72 -30.37 -15.35
N GLU A 188 20.84 -29.52 -15.88
CA GLU A 188 21.23 -28.24 -16.50
C GLU A 188 21.18 -27.12 -15.46
N SER A 189 22.33 -26.87 -14.81
CA SER A 189 22.51 -25.63 -14.06
C SER A 189 22.65 -24.49 -15.05
N VAL A 190 21.77 -23.48 -14.97
CA VAL A 190 22.02 -22.17 -15.60
C VAL A 190 23.21 -21.56 -14.86
N GLY A 191 24.43 -21.89 -15.28
CA GLY A 191 25.64 -21.38 -14.64
C GLY A 191 25.62 -19.85 -14.65
N SER A 192 25.91 -19.19 -13.52
CA SER A 192 26.11 -17.74 -13.33
C SER A 192 25.47 -16.78 -14.37
N VAL A 193 24.23 -17.00 -14.76
CA VAL A 193 23.51 -16.15 -15.72
C VAL A 193 22.55 -15.27 -14.93
N SER A 194 22.61 -13.97 -15.20
CA SER A 194 21.71 -12.99 -14.61
C SER A 194 20.26 -13.35 -14.94
N TYR A 195 19.38 -13.35 -13.92
CA TYR A 195 17.96 -13.66 -14.11
C TYR A 195 17.20 -12.50 -14.76
N LEU A 196 17.61 -11.27 -14.45
CA LEU A 196 16.99 -10.04 -14.92
C LEU A 196 17.79 -9.42 -16.07
N ASN A 197 17.09 -8.76 -17.00
CA ASN A 197 17.71 -7.96 -18.05
C ASN A 197 18.56 -6.82 -17.47
N GLU A 198 19.64 -6.46 -18.18
CA GLU A 198 20.58 -5.41 -17.76
C GLU A 198 19.90 -4.04 -17.57
N ASP A 199 18.93 -3.71 -18.44
CA ASP A 199 18.10 -2.50 -18.33
C ASP A 199 17.35 -2.43 -16.98
N VAL A 200 16.88 -3.58 -16.50
CA VAL A 200 16.08 -3.68 -15.27
C VAL A 200 17.00 -3.74 -14.05
N MET A 201 18.13 -4.43 -14.16
CA MET A 201 19.18 -4.43 -13.14
C MET A 201 19.78 -3.03 -12.89
N SER A 202 19.86 -2.20 -13.94
CA SER A 202 20.30 -0.81 -13.83
C SER A 202 19.40 0.09 -12.96
N LEU A 203 18.21 -0.39 -12.59
CA LEU A 203 17.29 0.30 -11.68
C LEU A 203 17.59 0.03 -10.20
N LYS A 204 18.49 -0.91 -9.90
CA LYS A 204 18.84 -1.29 -8.54
C LYS A 204 19.25 -0.07 -7.71
N GLY A 205 18.54 0.16 -6.60
CA GLY A 205 18.83 1.25 -5.67
C GLY A 205 18.29 2.63 -6.09
N LEU A 206 17.48 2.72 -7.15
CA LEU A 206 16.72 3.93 -7.46
C LEU A 206 15.40 3.93 -6.68
N GLU A 207 15.44 4.36 -5.41
CA GLU A 207 14.22 4.61 -4.66
C GLU A 207 13.61 5.96 -5.06
N ILE A 208 12.40 5.92 -5.61
CA ILE A 208 11.57 7.11 -5.68
C ILE A 208 11.05 7.34 -4.26
N VAL A 209 11.60 8.35 -3.58
CA VAL A 209 10.82 9.10 -2.59
C VAL A 209 9.66 9.69 -3.36
N SER A 210 8.49 9.09 -3.24
CA SER A 210 7.26 9.64 -3.78
C SER A 210 6.98 10.92 -3.01
N GLU A 211 7.39 12.05 -3.59
CA GLU A 211 6.81 13.34 -3.28
C GLU A 211 5.31 13.17 -3.50
N GLU A 212 4.57 13.13 -2.39
CA GLU A 212 3.15 13.38 -2.40
C GLU A 212 2.94 14.65 -3.23
N GLU A 213 2.17 14.52 -4.31
CA GLU A 213 1.66 15.68 -5.03
C GLU A 213 0.80 16.46 -4.04
N GLU A 214 1.43 17.36 -3.29
CA GLU A 214 0.80 18.45 -2.58
C GLU A 214 0.23 19.35 -3.68
N SER A 215 -0.96 18.97 -4.15
CA SER A 215 -1.77 19.81 -5.02
C SER A 215 -2.11 21.06 -4.23
N THR A 216 -1.28 22.08 -4.42
CA THR A 216 -1.51 23.45 -4.03
C THR A 216 -2.84 23.91 -4.62
N LEU A 217 -3.92 23.86 -3.85
CA LEU A 217 -5.04 24.75 -4.07
C LEU A 217 -4.72 26.05 -3.34
N ALA A 218 -4.01 26.91 -4.08
CA ALA A 218 -3.85 28.31 -3.76
C ALA A 218 -5.23 28.93 -3.53
N VAL A 219 -5.45 29.36 -2.28
CA VAL A 219 -6.52 30.27 -1.89
C VAL A 219 -6.31 31.57 -2.66
N ALA A 220 -7.14 31.81 -3.68
CA ALA A 220 -7.30 33.11 -4.29
C ALA A 220 -8.57 33.74 -3.76
N GLU A 221 -8.37 34.63 -2.81
CA GLU A 221 -9.29 35.64 -2.31
C GLU A 221 -9.66 36.63 -3.45
N PRO A 222 -10.89 37.18 -3.42
CA PRO A 222 -10.94 38.63 -3.53
C PRO A 222 -11.79 39.25 -2.43
N GLU A 223 -11.16 40.16 -1.70
CA GLU A 223 -11.78 41.14 -0.82
C GLU A 223 -12.70 42.08 -1.62
N THR A 224 -13.91 42.34 -1.10
CA THR A 224 -14.54 43.67 -1.09
C THR A 224 -15.62 43.68 0.00
N ALA A 225 -15.41 44.47 1.05
CA ALA A 225 -16.39 44.82 2.08
C ALA A 225 -17.07 46.17 1.73
N PRO A 226 -18.03 46.73 2.52
CA PRO A 226 -19.12 46.16 3.35
C PRO A 226 -20.50 46.84 3.10
N SER A 227 -21.61 46.26 3.60
CA SER A 227 -22.69 47.04 4.27
C SER A 227 -23.76 46.14 4.94
N LEU A 228 -24.04 46.46 6.21
CA LEU A 228 -25.19 46.02 7.03
C LEU A 228 -26.41 46.96 6.79
N PRO A 229 -27.64 46.77 7.34
CA PRO A 229 -28.13 45.78 8.32
C PRO A 229 -29.48 45.07 7.98
N ALA A 230 -29.89 44.18 8.89
CA ALA A 230 -31.11 43.34 8.89
C ALA A 230 -32.46 44.13 8.89
N PRO A 231 -33.63 43.48 8.68
CA PRO A 231 -34.25 42.66 9.74
C PRO A 231 -34.95 41.37 9.28
N THR A 232 -34.95 40.36 10.16
CA THR A 232 -35.88 39.21 10.20
C THR A 232 -37.34 39.69 10.34
N PRO A 233 -38.38 38.94 9.88
CA PRO A 233 -38.97 37.93 10.77
C PRO A 233 -39.69 36.73 10.11
N VAL A 234 -40.02 35.76 10.99
CA VAL A 234 -41.12 34.78 10.93
C VAL A 234 -40.87 33.41 10.30
N VAL A 235 -40.51 32.50 11.21
CA VAL A 235 -40.79 31.06 11.22
C VAL A 235 -42.24 30.77 10.82
N LYS A 236 -42.45 29.86 9.86
CA LYS A 236 -43.73 29.15 9.66
C LYS A 236 -43.49 27.65 9.75
N GLU A 237 -43.87 27.10 10.90
CA GLU A 237 -44.13 25.69 11.10
C GLU A 237 -45.31 25.26 10.22
N THR A 238 -45.19 24.12 9.54
CA THR A 238 -46.35 23.37 9.02
C THR A 238 -46.22 21.89 9.37
N LYS A 239 -46.84 21.56 10.50
CA LYS A 239 -47.63 20.36 10.85
C LYS A 239 -47.46 19.09 9.99
N PRO A 240 -47.09 17.93 10.57
CA PRO A 240 -47.23 16.63 9.92
C PRO A 240 -48.70 16.19 9.91
N THR A 241 -49.20 15.75 8.75
CA THR A 241 -50.53 15.17 8.59
C THR A 241 -50.52 13.67 8.89
N ASP A 242 -51.39 13.29 9.83
CA ASP A 242 -51.82 11.93 10.18
C ASP A 242 -51.96 11.00 8.97
N LYS A 243 -51.15 9.94 8.91
CA LYS A 243 -51.43 8.76 8.08
C LYS A 243 -51.86 7.62 8.98
N LYS A 244 -53.15 7.27 8.88
CA LYS A 244 -53.81 6.15 9.55
C LYS A 244 -52.98 4.87 9.44
N ALA A 245 -52.74 4.22 10.58
CA ALA A 245 -52.11 2.91 10.67
C ALA A 245 -53.01 1.85 10.01
N ILE A 246 -52.70 1.49 8.76
CA ILE A 246 -53.33 0.37 8.07
C ILE A 246 -52.56 -0.89 8.46
N LYS A 247 -53.18 -1.72 9.31
CA LYS A 247 -52.62 -3.02 9.71
C LYS A 247 -52.42 -3.90 8.46
N PRO A 248 -51.25 -4.49 8.25
CA PRO A 248 -50.99 -5.32 7.09
C PRO A 248 -51.71 -6.67 7.22
N LYS A 249 -52.30 -7.15 6.11
CA LYS A 249 -53.21 -8.32 6.04
C LYS A 249 -52.62 -9.67 6.47
N TRP A 250 -51.32 -9.76 6.78
CA TRP A 250 -50.68 -11.00 7.24
C TRP A 250 -50.74 -11.19 8.76
N LEU A 251 -51.09 -10.15 9.53
CA LEU A 251 -51.18 -10.21 10.98
C LEU A 251 -52.61 -10.60 11.41
N LYS A 252 -52.88 -11.91 11.51
CA LYS A 252 -54.05 -12.46 12.21
C LYS A 252 -53.58 -13.09 13.52
N MET A 253 -54.13 -12.59 14.63
CA MET A 253 -54.15 -13.25 15.94
C MET A 253 -55.34 -14.21 15.99
#